data_AF-A0A2V7XPU4-F1
#
_entry.id   AF-A0A2V7XPU4-F1
#
_cell.length_a   1.000
_cell.length_b   1.000
_cell.length_c   1.000
_cell.angle_alpha   90.00
_cell.angle_beta   90.00
_cell.angle_gamma   90.00
#
_symmetry.space_group_name_H-M   'P 1'
#
loop_
_entity.id
_entity.type
_entity.pdbx_description
1 polymer ?
#
loop_
_entity_poly.entity_id
_entity_poly.type
_entity_poly.pdbx_seq_one_letter_code
_entity_poly.pdbx_strand_id
1 'polypeptide(L)'
;MKRLVLALVFAIVPAALFAQVADRDVLLTQDGTLYMIESTENDGSAPPAVQAYLRLTVQRGNQRTSTIVPDSLTAGTHWRPALAYDPDSQTVFVFWLKMPNAMSSELLLASYANGQWQPAVSIDNQPYHVRFNLRIMITRRVAQLQGDNTYIDVPALLVHAVWWEQAYRGESAHYALITTDRGKTTAEIHDMNEFAGAIPFVPSPVDAKFNPEILKHPAFVDNGTQNSVDVIFGDTNYAVFNRVTLKPIADGRIHIPIGVRPGGPRIPAPMSFSEDWTGRISTITSPHNNNLLLYNTTAQSLSYIMYSSGSWSSVKTVALSEKLSADAAVAALGRMMNQ
;
A
#
# COMPACT_ATOMS: atom_id res chain seq x y z
N MET A 1 -9.35 -64.42 9.96
CA MET A 1 -9.56 -64.24 8.51
C MET A 1 -10.21 -62.85 8.33
N LYS A 2 -9.52 -61.86 7.73
CA LYS A 2 -9.76 -61.33 6.35
C LYS A 2 -11.24 -60.90 6.17
N ARG A 3 -11.68 -59.67 5.85
CA ARG A 3 -11.18 -58.48 5.12
C ARG A 3 -12.19 -57.32 5.39
N LEU A 4 -11.80 -56.06 5.66
CA LEU A 4 -11.50 -54.97 4.71
C LEU A 4 -12.75 -54.34 4.04
N VAL A 5 -13.23 -53.20 4.55
CA VAL A 5 -13.68 -52.05 3.75
C VAL A 5 -13.28 -50.76 4.49
N LEU A 6 -12.25 -50.13 3.92
CA LEU A 6 -11.74 -48.80 4.20
C LEU A 6 -12.48 -47.86 3.22
N ALA A 7 -13.12 -46.79 3.70
CA ALA A 7 -13.60 -45.70 2.86
C ALA A 7 -13.42 -44.36 3.58
N LEU A 8 -12.18 -43.87 3.51
CA LEU A 8 -11.83 -42.48 3.22
C LEU A 8 -12.57 -41.37 3.98
N VAL A 9 -12.28 -41.25 5.28
CA VAL A 9 -12.35 -39.96 6.00
C VAL A 9 -11.00 -39.25 5.77
N PHE A 10 -10.89 -38.52 4.66
CA PHE A 10 -9.78 -37.62 4.41
C PHE A 10 -10.32 -36.26 3.97
N ALA A 11 -9.73 -35.22 4.57
CA ALA A 11 -9.89 -33.80 4.27
C ALA A 11 -11.14 -33.09 4.83
N ILE A 12 -11.26 -33.05 6.16
CA ILE A 12 -11.75 -31.83 6.82
C ILE A 12 -10.62 -31.38 7.74
N VAL A 13 -9.71 -30.56 7.21
CA VAL A 13 -8.89 -29.68 8.03
C VAL A 13 -9.57 -28.32 7.96
N PRO A 14 -10.38 -27.91 8.95
CA PRO A 14 -10.68 -26.51 9.10
C PRO A 14 -9.45 -25.91 9.78
N ALA A 15 -8.48 -25.48 8.97
CA ALA A 15 -7.47 -24.54 9.43
C ALA A 15 -8.16 -23.18 9.57
N ALA A 16 -9.03 -23.06 10.59
CA ALA A 16 -9.43 -21.79 11.14
C ALA A 16 -8.24 -21.26 11.95
N LEU A 17 -7.18 -20.87 11.24
CA LEU A 17 -6.08 -20.13 11.82
C LEU A 17 -6.52 -18.67 11.92
N PHE A 18 -6.53 -18.22 13.16
CA PHE A 18 -6.63 -16.85 13.64
C PHE A 18 -6.28 -15.81 12.58
N ALA A 19 -7.30 -15.13 12.06
CA ALA A 19 -7.14 -13.98 11.20
C ALA A 19 -6.72 -12.76 12.05
N GLN A 20 -5.44 -12.72 12.44
CA GLN A 20 -4.72 -11.47 12.28
C GLN A 20 -4.73 -11.18 10.77
N VAL A 21 -4.96 -9.94 10.36
CA VAL A 21 -4.80 -9.54 8.95
C VAL A 21 -3.39 -9.99 8.57
N ALA A 22 -3.28 -11.09 7.84
CA ALA A 22 -2.00 -11.70 7.54
C ALA A 22 -1.14 -10.62 6.90
N ASP A 23 0.14 -10.60 7.26
CA ASP A 23 1.13 -9.70 6.69
C ASP A 23 1.39 -10.11 5.24
N ARG A 24 0.39 -9.85 4.40
CA ARG A 24 0.25 -10.34 3.04
C ARG A 24 -0.36 -9.26 2.16
N ASP A 25 0.03 -9.30 0.90
CA ASP A 25 -0.60 -8.50 -0.15
C ASP A 25 -0.95 -9.41 -1.32
N VAL A 26 -2.03 -9.07 -2.02
CA VAL A 26 -2.59 -9.88 -3.09
C VAL A 26 -2.86 -9.00 -4.29
N LEU A 27 -2.42 -9.45 -5.46
CA LEU A 27 -2.60 -8.75 -6.74
C LEU A 27 -3.14 -9.75 -7.76
N LEU A 28 -4.30 -9.44 -8.35
CA LEU A 28 -4.88 -10.19 -9.46
C LEU A 28 -4.72 -9.39 -10.76
N THR A 29 -4.08 -9.98 -11.75
CA THR A 29 -3.88 -9.38 -13.07
C THR A 29 -5.08 -9.65 -13.99
N GLN A 30 -5.18 -8.90 -15.09
CA GLN A 30 -6.26 -9.04 -16.06
C GLN A 30 -6.29 -10.40 -16.77
N ASP A 31 -5.14 -11.06 -16.89
CA ASP A 31 -5.02 -12.41 -17.47
C ASP A 31 -5.38 -13.53 -16.47
N GLY A 32 -5.79 -13.18 -15.25
CA GLY A 32 -6.16 -14.14 -14.21
C GLY A 32 -4.97 -14.70 -13.42
N THR A 33 -3.76 -14.16 -13.59
CA THR A 33 -2.62 -14.50 -12.73
C THR A 33 -2.80 -13.87 -11.34
N LEU A 34 -2.75 -14.70 -10.30
CA LEU A 34 -2.77 -14.26 -8.91
C LEU A 34 -1.34 -14.23 -8.37
N TYR A 35 -0.91 -13.07 -7.90
CA TYR A 35 0.30 -12.88 -7.12
C TYR A 35 -0.08 -12.69 -5.66
N MET A 36 0.53 -13.47 -4.78
CA MET A 36 0.36 -13.34 -3.34
C MET A 36 1.74 -13.32 -2.70
N ILE A 37 1.98 -12.32 -1.88
CA ILE A 37 3.21 -12.23 -1.08
C ILE A 37 2.86 -12.28 0.39
N GLU A 38 3.63 -13.02 1.16
CA GLU A 38 3.44 -13.17 2.60
C GLU A 38 4.77 -13.17 3.34
N SER A 39 4.78 -12.61 4.55
CA SER A 39 5.85 -12.82 5.52
C SER A 39 5.68 -14.17 6.21
N THR A 40 6.75 -14.97 6.21
CA THR A 40 6.81 -16.30 6.81
C THR A 40 7.83 -16.28 7.95
N GLU A 41 7.42 -16.70 9.14
CA GLU A 41 8.33 -16.90 10.27
C GLU A 41 9.41 -17.94 9.92
N ASN A 42 10.64 -17.72 10.41
CA ASN A 42 11.72 -18.67 10.19
C ASN A 42 11.53 -19.91 11.08
N ASP A 43 11.08 -21.01 10.47
CA ASP A 43 10.93 -22.34 11.07
C ASP A 43 12.23 -23.17 11.09
N GLY A 44 13.38 -22.53 10.82
CA GLY A 44 14.69 -23.16 10.64
C GLY A 44 15.07 -23.38 9.17
N SER A 45 14.21 -22.99 8.22
CA SER A 45 14.50 -23.04 6.78
C SER A 45 15.43 -21.92 6.28
N ALA A 46 15.64 -20.86 7.07
CA ALA A 46 16.53 -19.74 6.76
C ALA A 46 17.64 -19.59 7.82
N PRO A 47 18.72 -18.82 7.55
CA PRO A 47 19.79 -18.58 8.52
C PRO A 47 19.25 -18.07 9.87
N PRO A 48 19.87 -18.42 11.02
CA PRO A 48 19.32 -18.10 12.35
C PRO A 48 19.09 -16.61 12.64
N ALA A 49 19.79 -15.71 11.93
CA ALA A 49 19.63 -14.28 12.08
C ALA A 49 18.37 -13.71 11.37
N VAL A 50 17.73 -14.51 10.52
CA VAL A 50 16.47 -14.18 9.85
C VAL A 50 15.32 -14.58 10.78
N GLN A 51 14.50 -13.62 11.17
CA GLN A 51 13.33 -13.88 12.02
C GLN A 51 12.09 -14.19 11.17
N ALA A 52 11.91 -13.46 10.07
CA ALA A 52 10.89 -13.72 9.06
C ALA A 52 11.38 -13.29 7.69
N TYR A 53 10.97 -14.01 6.64
CA TYR A 53 11.34 -13.77 5.25
C TYR A 53 10.10 -13.70 4.36
N LEU A 54 10.24 -13.20 3.13
CA LEU A 54 9.11 -13.03 2.22
C LEU A 54 9.06 -14.13 1.16
N ARG A 55 7.85 -14.62 0.90
CA ARG A 55 7.57 -15.60 -0.15
C ARG A 55 6.56 -15.04 -1.14
N LEU A 56 6.95 -15.00 -2.42
CA LEU A 56 6.02 -14.71 -3.52
C LEU A 56 5.46 -16.02 -4.05
N THR A 57 4.14 -16.14 -4.05
CA THR A 57 3.38 -17.18 -4.73
C THR A 57 2.77 -16.61 -6.01
N VAL A 58 2.97 -17.31 -7.12
CA VAL A 58 2.34 -17.02 -8.41
C VAL A 58 1.41 -18.18 -8.74
N GLN A 59 0.14 -17.88 -9.01
CA GLN A 59 -0.86 -18.85 -9.39
C GLN A 59 -1.47 -18.49 -10.75
N ARG A 60 -1.44 -19.44 -11.68
CA ARG A 60 -2.04 -19.36 -13.02
C ARG A 60 -2.97 -20.55 -13.23
N GLY A 61 -4.27 -20.31 -13.12
CA GLY A 61 -5.26 -21.40 -13.06
C GLY A 61 -4.95 -22.36 -11.90
N ASN A 62 -4.66 -23.62 -12.24
CA ASN A 62 -4.32 -24.67 -11.27
C ASN A 62 -2.81 -24.79 -10.99
N GLN A 63 -1.96 -24.09 -11.74
CA GLN A 63 -0.52 -24.10 -11.51
C GLN A 63 -0.17 -23.08 -10.44
N ARG A 64 0.60 -23.51 -9.42
CA ARG A 64 1.07 -22.67 -8.33
C ARG A 64 2.56 -22.86 -8.15
N THR A 65 3.31 -21.77 -8.18
CA THR A 65 4.75 -21.74 -7.93
C THR A 65 5.06 -20.74 -6.83
N SER A 66 6.04 -21.02 -5.99
CA SER A 66 6.48 -20.10 -4.94
C SER A 66 7.98 -19.89 -5.01
N THR A 67 8.43 -18.68 -4.72
CA THR A 67 9.83 -18.28 -4.70
C THR A 67 10.09 -17.33 -3.53
N ILE A 68 11.31 -17.34 -3.00
CA ILE A 68 11.73 -16.45 -1.92
C ILE A 68 12.11 -15.10 -2.54
N VAL A 69 11.68 -13.99 -1.92
CA VAL A 69 12.04 -12.65 -2.36
C VAL A 69 13.53 -12.39 -2.04
N PRO A 70 14.31 -11.83 -2.97
CA PRO A 70 15.71 -11.48 -2.75
C PRO A 70 15.90 -10.64 -1.49
N ASP A 71 17.05 -10.82 -0.85
CA ASP A 71 17.47 -10.13 0.39
C ASP A 71 16.55 -10.30 1.60
N SER A 72 15.40 -10.98 1.47
CA SER A 72 14.55 -11.35 2.60
C SER A 72 15.12 -12.48 3.47
N LEU A 73 16.24 -13.07 3.03
CA LEU A 73 17.06 -14.01 3.82
C LEU A 73 18.24 -13.31 4.53
N THR A 74 18.27 -11.98 4.55
CA THR A 74 19.24 -11.23 5.35
C THR A 74 18.73 -11.04 6.77
N ALA A 75 19.64 -10.76 7.71
CA ALA A 75 19.30 -10.67 9.13
C ALA A 75 18.19 -9.62 9.41
N GLY A 76 17.24 -9.97 10.28
CA GLY A 76 16.11 -9.12 10.67
C GLY A 76 14.74 -9.76 10.42
N THR A 77 13.69 -8.95 10.56
CA THR A 77 12.31 -9.32 10.23
C THR A 77 11.89 -8.63 8.94
N HIS A 78 11.46 -9.38 7.93
CA HIS A 78 10.93 -8.84 6.68
C HIS A 78 9.41 -8.95 6.64
N TRP A 79 8.72 -7.84 6.43
CA TRP A 79 7.27 -7.75 6.63
C TRP A 79 6.64 -6.56 5.89
N ARG A 80 5.30 -6.49 5.91
CA ARG A 80 4.42 -5.50 5.28
C ARG A 80 4.70 -5.29 3.79
N PRO A 81 4.71 -6.37 3.00
CA PRO A 81 4.92 -6.26 1.57
C PRO A 81 3.77 -5.50 0.91
N ALA A 82 4.08 -4.83 -0.19
CA ALA A 82 3.14 -4.20 -1.10
C ALA A 82 3.50 -4.59 -2.54
N LEU A 83 2.49 -4.93 -3.36
CA LEU A 83 2.65 -5.36 -4.74
C LEU A 83 2.15 -4.30 -5.72
N ALA A 84 2.88 -4.14 -6.83
CA ALA A 84 2.35 -3.53 -8.05
C ALA A 84 2.75 -4.38 -9.26
N TYR A 85 1.95 -4.31 -10.33
CA TYR A 85 2.18 -5.07 -11.55
C TYR A 85 2.13 -4.17 -12.77
N ASP A 86 3.11 -4.36 -13.64
CA ASP A 86 3.14 -3.75 -14.96
C ASP A 86 2.75 -4.78 -16.05
N PRO A 87 1.54 -4.72 -16.62
CA PRO A 87 1.13 -5.54 -17.76
C PRO A 87 2.04 -5.47 -18.98
N ASP A 88 2.64 -4.31 -19.29
CA ASP A 88 3.39 -4.12 -20.54
C ASP A 88 4.71 -4.89 -20.52
N SER A 89 5.45 -4.79 -19.40
CA SER A 89 6.68 -5.56 -19.18
C SER A 89 6.47 -6.91 -18.49
N GLN A 90 5.23 -7.21 -18.07
CA GLN A 90 4.88 -8.36 -17.23
C GLN A 90 5.71 -8.47 -15.95
N THR A 91 6.03 -7.33 -15.35
CA THR A 91 6.89 -7.23 -14.16
C THR A 91 6.06 -7.01 -12.90
N VAL A 92 6.32 -7.79 -11.87
CA VAL A 92 5.82 -7.54 -10.52
C VAL A 92 6.87 -6.79 -9.72
N PHE A 93 6.47 -5.71 -9.07
CA PHE A 93 7.28 -4.98 -8.11
C PHE A 93 6.86 -5.34 -6.70
N VAL A 94 7.84 -5.63 -5.85
CA VAL A 94 7.66 -5.95 -4.44
C VAL A 94 8.37 -4.90 -3.63
N PHE A 95 7.61 -4.18 -2.80
CA PHE A 95 8.11 -3.16 -1.88
C PHE A 95 7.82 -3.59 -0.45
N TRP A 96 8.81 -3.60 0.44
CA TRP A 96 8.63 -4.13 1.80
C TRP A 96 9.55 -3.47 2.82
N LEU A 97 9.29 -3.80 4.09
CA LEU A 97 10.12 -3.40 5.21
C LEU A 97 11.04 -4.54 5.64
N LYS A 98 12.28 -4.17 5.93
CA LYS A 98 13.18 -4.95 6.77
C LYS A 98 13.38 -4.24 8.08
N MET A 99 13.10 -4.90 9.21
CA MET A 99 13.44 -4.40 10.54
C MET A 99 14.69 -5.10 11.05
N PRO A 100 15.88 -4.47 10.95
CA PRO A 100 17.08 -5.00 11.59
C PRO A 100 17.01 -4.92 13.13
N ASN A 101 16.19 -4.02 13.68
CA ASN A 101 15.91 -3.88 15.11
C ASN A 101 14.55 -3.18 15.33
N ALA A 102 14.09 -3.08 16.58
CA ALA A 102 12.78 -2.51 16.91
C ALA A 102 12.64 -1.00 16.64
N MET A 103 13.75 -0.28 16.48
CA MET A 103 13.77 1.18 16.35
C MET A 103 14.10 1.66 14.93
N SER A 104 14.39 0.76 13.99
CA SER A 104 14.79 1.13 12.64
C SER A 104 14.18 0.17 11.63
N SER A 105 13.82 0.69 10.48
CA SER A 105 13.34 -0.08 9.34
C SER A 105 14.00 0.39 8.06
N GLU A 106 14.27 -0.53 7.15
CA GLU A 106 14.80 -0.30 5.82
C GLU A 106 13.71 -0.60 4.79
N LEU A 107 13.58 0.28 3.80
CA LEU A 107 12.69 0.10 2.65
C LEU A 107 13.44 -0.60 1.53
N LEU A 108 12.90 -1.73 1.07
CA LEU A 108 13.48 -2.51 0.00
C LEU A 108 12.51 -2.62 -1.17
N LEU A 109 13.04 -2.59 -2.39
CA LEU A 109 12.31 -2.83 -3.63
C LEU A 109 13.01 -3.91 -4.44
N ALA A 110 12.24 -4.85 -4.98
CA ALA A 110 12.72 -5.83 -5.96
C ALA A 110 11.68 -5.98 -7.08
N SER A 111 12.12 -6.47 -8.22
CA SER A 111 11.25 -6.80 -9.35
C SER A 111 11.37 -8.26 -9.75
N TYR A 112 10.25 -8.83 -10.17
CA TYR A 112 10.12 -10.20 -10.63
C TYR A 112 9.51 -10.22 -12.02
N ALA A 113 10.26 -10.76 -12.98
CA ALA A 113 9.83 -10.86 -14.37
C ALA A 113 10.30 -12.20 -14.95
N ASN A 114 9.47 -12.85 -15.76
CA ASN A 114 9.82 -14.08 -16.47
C ASN A 114 10.40 -15.20 -15.58
N GLY A 115 9.88 -15.34 -14.36
CA GLY A 115 10.35 -16.38 -13.43
C GLY A 115 11.60 -16.00 -12.64
N GLN A 116 12.19 -14.82 -12.89
CA GLN A 116 13.47 -14.39 -12.34
C GLN A 116 13.34 -13.12 -11.52
N TRP A 117 14.15 -13.04 -10.47
CA TRP A 117 14.28 -11.86 -9.64
C TRP A 117 15.41 -10.96 -10.12
N GLN A 118 15.20 -9.65 -10.03
CA GLN A 118 16.29 -8.69 -9.94
C GLN A 118 16.76 -8.57 -8.48
N PRO A 119 18.03 -8.20 -8.24
CA PRO A 119 18.51 -7.89 -6.89
C PRO A 119 17.62 -6.85 -6.21
N ALA A 120 17.45 -6.97 -4.89
CA ALA A 120 16.76 -5.94 -4.14
C ALA A 120 17.60 -4.67 -4.06
N VAL A 121 16.93 -3.52 -3.97
CA VAL A 121 17.57 -2.22 -3.80
C VAL A 121 17.03 -1.58 -2.52
N SER A 122 17.94 -1.08 -1.70
CA SER A 122 17.62 -0.23 -0.55
C SER A 122 17.18 1.14 -1.04
N ILE A 123 15.92 1.48 -0.78
CA ILE A 123 15.33 2.78 -1.11
C ILE A 123 15.66 3.78 -0.01
N ASP A 124 15.58 3.34 1.24
CA ASP A 124 15.91 4.15 2.42
C ASP A 124 16.27 3.24 3.60
N ASN A 125 17.34 3.56 4.32
CA ASN A 125 17.86 2.79 5.45
C ASN A 125 18.25 3.65 6.65
N GLN A 126 17.67 4.85 6.78
CA GLN A 126 18.01 5.76 7.87
C GLN A 126 17.79 5.12 9.27
N PRO A 127 18.77 5.22 10.17
CA PRO A 127 18.66 4.69 11.53
C PRO A 127 17.67 5.53 12.34
N TYR A 128 16.90 4.89 13.21
CA TYR A 128 15.84 5.52 14.05
C TYR A 128 14.62 6.01 13.28
N HIS A 129 14.37 5.43 12.10
CA HIS A 129 13.17 5.67 11.31
C HIS A 129 12.36 4.37 11.21
N VAL A 130 11.16 4.37 11.77
CA VAL A 130 10.22 3.24 11.74
C VAL A 130 9.13 3.56 10.75
N ARG A 131 9.00 2.71 9.73
CA ARG A 131 8.12 2.93 8.59
C ARG A 131 6.99 1.91 8.59
N PHE A 132 5.84 2.29 8.07
CA PHE A 132 4.65 1.48 8.09
C PHE A 132 3.63 1.90 7.03
N ASN A 133 2.57 1.11 6.87
CA ASN A 133 1.48 1.39 5.95
C ASN A 133 1.91 1.58 4.48
N LEU A 134 2.86 0.78 4.02
CA LEU A 134 3.42 0.84 2.66
C LEU A 134 2.32 0.68 1.60
N ARG A 135 2.46 1.44 0.52
CA ARG A 135 1.71 1.32 -0.74
C ARG A 135 2.67 1.54 -1.90
N ILE A 136 2.38 0.87 -3.01
CA ILE A 136 3.10 1.04 -4.26
C ILE A 136 2.10 1.11 -5.42
N MET A 137 2.41 1.92 -6.42
CA MET A 137 1.63 2.08 -7.66
C MET A 137 2.58 2.34 -8.82
N ILE A 138 2.12 2.12 -10.05
CA ILE A 138 2.93 2.30 -11.27
C ILE A 138 2.25 3.28 -12.20
N THR A 139 3.04 4.16 -12.81
CA THR A 139 2.65 4.94 -13.99
C THR A 139 3.56 4.58 -15.18
N ARG A 140 3.08 4.84 -16.40
CA ARG A 140 3.73 4.42 -17.66
C ARG A 140 4.14 5.58 -18.55
N ARG A 141 3.85 6.79 -18.13
CA ARG A 141 4.13 7.99 -18.89
C ARG A 141 4.69 9.06 -17.97
N VAL A 142 5.52 9.91 -18.53
CA VAL A 142 6.06 11.08 -17.85
C VAL A 142 5.98 12.29 -18.75
N ALA A 143 5.70 13.45 -18.17
CA ALA A 143 5.69 14.70 -18.92
C ALA A 143 7.13 15.17 -19.16
N GLN A 144 7.57 15.22 -20.41
CA GLN A 144 8.89 15.68 -20.80
C GLN A 144 8.82 17.08 -21.40
N LEU A 145 9.62 18.00 -20.86
CA LEU A 145 9.76 19.36 -21.37
C LEU A 145 10.38 19.34 -22.77
N GLN A 146 9.77 20.05 -23.70
CA GLN A 146 10.24 20.27 -25.06
C GLN A 146 10.98 21.61 -25.18
N GLY A 147 11.73 21.79 -26.28
CA GLY A 147 12.50 23.01 -26.53
C GLY A 147 11.65 24.29 -26.69
N ASP A 148 10.34 24.15 -26.87
CA ASP A 148 9.36 25.25 -26.97
C ASP A 148 8.62 25.55 -25.64
N ASN A 149 9.13 25.04 -24.51
CA ASN A 149 8.51 25.10 -23.19
C ASN A 149 7.14 24.39 -23.06
N THR A 150 6.78 23.53 -24.01
CA THR A 150 5.62 22.65 -23.88
C THR A 150 5.99 21.32 -23.23
N TYR A 151 5.01 20.61 -22.68
CA TYR A 151 5.20 19.26 -22.15
C TYR A 151 4.50 18.26 -23.05
N ILE A 152 5.18 17.17 -23.38
CA ILE A 152 4.58 16.00 -24.03
C ILE A 152 4.71 14.80 -23.11
N ASP A 153 3.72 13.91 -23.10
CA ASP A 153 3.84 12.67 -22.35
C ASP A 153 4.64 11.64 -23.16
N VAL A 154 5.77 11.17 -22.62
CA VAL A 154 6.59 10.10 -23.20
C VAL A 154 6.48 8.82 -22.38
N PRO A 155 6.67 7.62 -22.97
CA PRO A 155 6.69 6.37 -22.23
C PRO A 155 7.80 6.35 -21.17
N ALA A 156 7.45 6.01 -19.93
CA ALA A 156 8.39 5.81 -18.82
C ALA A 156 7.73 4.94 -17.74
N LEU A 157 8.38 3.85 -17.35
CA LEU A 157 7.91 3.02 -16.24
C LEU A 157 8.38 3.64 -14.92
N LEU A 158 7.45 4.18 -14.16
CA LEU A 158 7.73 4.84 -12.88
C LEU A 158 7.03 4.08 -11.76
N VAL A 159 7.76 3.84 -10.68
CA VAL A 159 7.23 3.24 -9.45
C VAL A 159 7.03 4.34 -8.42
N HIS A 160 5.81 4.46 -7.94
CA HIS A 160 5.42 5.39 -6.87
C HIS A 160 5.30 4.60 -5.58
N ALA A 161 5.97 5.03 -4.52
CA ALA A 161 5.80 4.43 -3.20
C ALA A 161 5.35 5.50 -2.20
N VAL A 162 4.42 5.14 -1.31
CA VAL A 162 4.06 5.97 -0.16
C VAL A 162 4.03 5.14 1.11
N TRP A 163 4.43 5.74 2.22
CA TRP A 163 4.43 5.11 3.54
C TRP A 163 4.22 6.16 4.62
N TRP A 164 3.91 5.71 5.82
CA TRP A 164 3.98 6.54 7.01
C TRP A 164 5.28 6.25 7.75
N GLU A 165 5.90 7.30 8.27
CA GLU A 165 7.15 7.22 8.99
C GLU A 165 7.02 7.83 10.38
N GLN A 166 7.62 7.17 11.35
CA GLN A 166 7.88 7.68 12.68
C GLN A 166 9.38 7.82 12.86
N ALA A 167 9.83 9.05 13.08
CA ALA A 167 11.20 9.40 13.35
C ALA A 167 11.29 10.27 14.61
N TYR A 168 12.51 10.56 15.06
CA TYR A 168 12.73 11.42 16.23
C TYR A 168 12.09 12.81 16.10
N ARG A 169 12.00 13.35 14.87
CA ARG A 169 11.47 14.68 14.59
C ARG A 169 9.95 14.74 14.47
N GLY A 170 9.27 13.59 14.54
CA GLY A 170 7.83 13.50 14.41
C GLY A 170 7.42 12.37 13.48
N GLU A 171 6.16 12.44 13.09
CA GLU A 171 5.53 11.46 12.21
C GLU A 171 4.93 12.16 11.00
N SER A 172 5.15 11.60 9.81
CA SER A 172 4.56 12.12 8.57
C SER A 172 4.43 11.04 7.51
N ALA A 173 3.63 11.33 6.48
CA ALA A 173 3.60 10.52 5.28
C ALA A 173 4.76 10.92 4.36
N HIS A 174 5.40 9.94 3.74
CA HIS A 174 6.47 10.14 2.78
C HIS A 174 6.12 9.51 1.44
N TYR A 175 6.78 10.02 0.41
CA TYR A 175 6.67 9.54 -0.96
C TYR A 175 8.04 9.33 -1.57
N ALA A 176 8.16 8.28 -2.38
CA ALA A 176 9.29 8.07 -3.27
C ALA A 176 8.82 7.93 -4.73
N LEU A 177 9.49 8.64 -5.63
CA LEU A 177 9.47 8.34 -7.05
C LEU A 177 10.69 7.48 -7.38
N ILE A 178 10.45 6.22 -7.75
CA ILE A 178 11.49 5.23 -8.01
C ILE A 178 11.54 4.95 -9.51
N THR A 179 12.74 5.04 -10.07
CA THR A 179 12.97 4.83 -11.50
C THR A 179 14.13 3.89 -11.72
N THR A 180 14.04 3.04 -12.73
CA THR A 180 15.12 2.14 -13.13
C THR A 180 15.58 2.48 -14.54
N ASP A 181 16.83 2.90 -14.69
CA ASP A 181 17.47 3.16 -15.98
C ASP A 181 18.74 2.30 -16.09
N ARG A 182 18.86 1.49 -17.15
CA ARG A 182 20.00 0.60 -17.42
C ARG A 182 20.42 -0.26 -16.22
N GLY A 183 19.45 -0.78 -15.47
CA GLY A 183 19.68 -1.62 -14.29
C GLY A 183 20.10 -0.85 -13.03
N LYS A 184 20.20 0.49 -13.09
CA LYS A 184 20.39 1.33 -11.91
C LYS A 184 19.03 1.85 -11.45
N THR A 185 18.69 1.57 -10.20
CA THR A 185 17.50 2.14 -9.54
C THR A 185 17.88 3.39 -8.77
N THR A 186 17.08 4.44 -8.92
CA THR A 186 17.18 5.71 -8.18
C THR A 186 15.84 6.02 -7.54
N ALA A 187 15.86 6.69 -6.39
CA ALA A 187 14.66 7.09 -5.67
C ALA A 187 14.79 8.55 -5.22
N GLU A 188 13.78 9.36 -5.54
CA GLU A 188 13.63 10.72 -5.03
C GLU A 188 12.58 10.70 -3.90
N ILE A 189 13.00 11.00 -2.67
CA ILE A 189 12.18 10.87 -1.45
C ILE A 189 11.77 12.26 -0.94
N HIS A 190 10.49 12.42 -0.62
CA HIS A 190 9.90 13.68 -0.16
C HIS A 190 8.97 13.47 1.03
N ASP A 191 8.88 14.45 1.94
CA ASP A 191 7.77 14.53 2.88
C ASP A 191 6.51 14.96 2.09
N MET A 192 5.40 14.24 2.29
CA MET A 192 4.16 14.53 1.55
C MET A 192 3.58 15.91 1.85
N ASN A 193 3.90 16.50 3.00
CA ASN A 193 3.50 17.86 3.34
C ASN A 193 4.15 18.92 2.45
N GLU A 194 5.28 18.62 1.79
CA GLU A 194 5.88 19.50 0.77
C GLU A 194 4.90 19.75 -0.40
N PHE A 195 4.10 18.75 -0.74
CA PHE A 195 3.10 18.82 -1.81
C PHE A 195 1.73 19.35 -1.33
N ALA A 196 1.53 19.44 -0.01
CA ALA A 196 0.30 19.95 0.59
C ALA A 196 0.21 21.49 0.55
N GLY A 197 1.19 22.23 0.05
CA GLY A 197 1.12 23.70 0.02
C GLY A 197 0.83 24.34 1.39
N ALA A 198 0.21 25.53 1.39
CA ALA A 198 -0.01 26.29 2.62
C ALA A 198 -0.81 25.52 3.68
N ILE A 199 -0.24 25.45 4.87
CA ILE A 199 -0.76 24.75 6.04
C ILE A 199 -1.80 25.65 6.74
N PRO A 200 -2.97 25.12 7.17
CA PRO A 200 -3.92 25.90 7.95
C PRO A 200 -3.24 26.38 9.23
N PHE A 201 -3.56 27.59 9.65
CA PHE A 201 -2.94 28.17 10.85
C PHE A 201 -3.39 27.48 12.14
N VAL A 202 -4.52 26.76 12.10
CA VAL A 202 -5.14 26.11 13.26
C VAL A 202 -5.49 24.65 12.91
N PRO A 203 -5.14 23.69 13.77
CA PRO A 203 -5.59 22.30 13.65
C PRO A 203 -7.11 22.18 13.63
N SER A 204 -7.63 21.18 12.92
CA SER A 204 -9.05 20.84 12.99
C SER A 204 -9.39 20.35 14.40
N PRO A 205 -10.54 20.74 14.96
CA PRO A 205 -10.93 20.29 16.29
C PRO A 205 -11.20 18.78 16.29
N VAL A 206 -10.63 18.09 17.26
CA VAL A 206 -10.88 16.67 17.53
C VAL A 206 -11.10 16.47 19.03
N ASP A 207 -11.87 15.45 19.38
CA ASP A 207 -12.15 15.10 20.77
C ASP A 207 -10.90 14.57 21.47
N ALA A 208 -10.84 14.69 22.79
CA ALA A 208 -9.72 14.19 23.61
C ALA A 208 -9.46 12.67 23.49
N LYS A 209 -10.44 11.91 23.00
CA LYS A 209 -10.35 10.46 22.78
C LYS A 209 -10.11 10.10 21.30
N PHE A 210 -9.82 11.09 20.46
CA PHE A 210 -9.53 10.85 19.05
C PHE A 210 -8.31 9.95 18.88
N ASN A 211 -8.48 8.86 18.13
CA ASN A 211 -7.42 7.95 17.75
C ASN A 211 -6.75 8.46 16.45
N PRO A 212 -5.51 8.98 16.50
CA PRO A 212 -4.82 9.52 15.32
C PRO A 212 -4.39 8.44 14.33
N GLU A 213 -4.47 7.15 14.65
CA GLU A 213 -4.07 6.06 13.75
C GLU A 213 -4.79 6.14 12.39
N ILE A 214 -6.04 6.61 12.37
CA ILE A 214 -6.80 6.79 11.12
C ILE A 214 -6.13 7.70 10.10
N LEU A 215 -5.25 8.60 10.54
CA LEU A 215 -4.51 9.53 9.68
C LEU A 215 -3.22 8.92 9.12
N LYS A 216 -2.75 7.78 9.67
CA LYS A 216 -1.43 7.23 9.38
C LYS A 216 -1.39 6.25 8.20
N HIS A 217 -2.46 6.16 7.41
CA HIS A 217 -2.57 5.22 6.30
C HIS A 217 -2.64 5.95 4.95
N PRO A 218 -1.49 6.36 4.39
CA PRO A 218 -1.49 6.92 3.05
C PRO A 218 -2.00 5.88 2.04
N ALA A 219 -2.66 6.37 0.99
CA ALA A 219 -3.27 5.54 -0.04
C ALA A 219 -3.14 6.20 -1.41
N PHE A 220 -2.87 5.39 -2.42
CA PHE A 220 -3.06 5.80 -3.80
C PHE A 220 -4.55 5.76 -4.16
N VAL A 221 -4.93 6.70 -5.00
CA VAL A 221 -6.24 6.78 -5.63
C VAL A 221 -6.03 6.64 -7.12
N ASP A 222 -6.72 5.67 -7.73
CA ASP A 222 -6.75 5.56 -9.17
C ASP A 222 -7.50 6.78 -9.76
N ASN A 223 -6.77 7.60 -10.51
CA ASN A 223 -7.30 8.77 -11.19
C ASN A 223 -7.54 8.50 -12.69
N GLY A 224 -7.38 7.26 -13.14
CA GLY A 224 -7.55 6.84 -14.53
C GLY A 224 -6.47 7.34 -15.49
N THR A 225 -5.41 7.98 -14.99
CA THR A 225 -4.31 8.49 -15.81
C THR A 225 -3.07 7.59 -15.74
N GLN A 226 -2.25 7.64 -16.79
CA GLN A 226 -0.99 6.90 -16.83
C GLN A 226 0.25 7.77 -16.56
N ASN A 227 0.07 9.07 -16.28
CA ASN A 227 1.14 10.04 -16.09
C ASN A 227 1.10 10.76 -14.74
N SER A 228 0.17 10.38 -13.85
CA SER A 228 0.08 10.95 -12.51
C SER A 228 -0.54 9.96 -11.54
N VAL A 229 -0.33 10.20 -10.25
CA VAL A 229 -0.98 9.45 -9.18
C VAL A 229 -1.65 10.42 -8.22
N ASP A 230 -2.83 10.08 -7.75
CA ASP A 230 -3.44 10.78 -6.63
C ASP A 230 -3.06 10.07 -5.33
N VAL A 231 -2.64 10.83 -4.33
CA VAL A 231 -2.29 10.32 -3.00
C VAL A 231 -3.16 11.01 -1.97
N ILE A 232 -3.80 10.21 -1.12
CA ILE A 232 -4.42 10.67 0.11
C ILE A 232 -3.53 10.29 1.28
N PHE A 233 -3.32 11.23 2.20
CA PHE A 233 -2.56 11.00 3.42
C PHE A 233 -3.07 11.91 4.54
N GLY A 234 -2.95 11.46 5.79
CA GLY A 234 -3.29 12.29 6.93
C GLY A 234 -2.14 13.20 7.35
N ASP A 235 -2.49 14.22 8.11
CA ASP A 235 -1.57 15.11 8.81
C ASP A 235 -2.02 15.15 10.26
N THR A 236 -1.25 14.49 11.13
CA THR A 236 -1.57 14.33 12.55
C THR A 236 -1.44 15.63 13.33
N ASN A 237 -0.65 16.60 12.84
CA ASN A 237 -0.49 17.89 13.52
C ASN A 237 -1.72 18.78 13.33
N TYR A 238 -2.38 18.67 12.18
CA TYR A 238 -3.55 19.49 11.84
C TYR A 238 -4.87 18.72 11.85
N ALA A 239 -4.82 17.41 12.11
CA ALA A 239 -5.97 16.51 12.08
C ALA A 239 -6.78 16.66 10.79
N VAL A 240 -6.12 16.51 9.64
CA VAL A 240 -6.73 16.61 8.31
C VAL A 240 -6.23 15.50 7.39
N PHE A 241 -7.03 15.12 6.41
CA PHE A 241 -6.57 14.40 5.23
C PHE A 241 -6.27 15.39 4.09
N ASN A 242 -5.12 15.19 3.48
CA ASN A 242 -4.68 15.87 2.27
C ASN A 242 -4.87 14.95 1.07
N ARG A 243 -5.26 15.52 -0.07
CA ARG A 243 -5.19 14.87 -1.39
C ARG A 243 -4.24 15.67 -2.27
N VAL A 244 -3.28 15.00 -2.89
CA VAL A 244 -2.35 15.62 -3.84
C VAL A 244 -2.27 14.76 -5.09
N THR A 245 -2.21 15.40 -6.25
CA THR A 245 -1.89 14.75 -7.52
C THR A 245 -0.41 14.95 -7.77
N LEU A 246 0.34 13.86 -7.81
CA LEU A 246 1.76 13.86 -8.14
C LEU A 246 1.90 13.58 -9.63
N LYS A 247 2.39 14.57 -10.38
CA LYS A 247 2.66 14.46 -11.81
C LYS A 247 4.17 14.56 -12.04
N PRO A 248 4.87 13.42 -12.24
CA PRO A 248 6.28 13.45 -12.56
C PRO A 248 6.55 14.22 -13.85
N ILE A 249 7.65 14.97 -13.87
CA ILE A 249 8.25 15.49 -15.09
C ILE A 249 9.63 14.86 -15.31
N ALA A 250 10.05 14.77 -16.56
CA ALA A 250 11.40 14.36 -16.93
C ALA A 250 12.24 15.59 -17.26
N ASP A 251 13.34 15.77 -16.53
CA ASP A 251 14.42 16.72 -16.84
C ASP A 251 15.72 15.94 -17.06
N GLY A 252 16.05 15.72 -18.33
CA GLY A 252 17.15 14.85 -18.73
C GLY A 252 16.93 13.40 -18.30
N ARG A 253 17.72 12.93 -17.32
CA ARG A 253 17.62 11.57 -16.74
C ARG A 253 16.94 11.55 -15.37
N ILE A 254 16.58 12.71 -14.84
CA ILE A 254 15.99 12.85 -13.51
C ILE A 254 14.49 12.99 -13.70
N HIS A 255 13.75 12.26 -12.88
CA HIS A 255 12.30 12.41 -12.81
C HIS A 255 11.95 13.13 -11.52
N ILE A 256 11.23 14.25 -11.63
CA ILE A 256 10.91 15.12 -10.51
C ILE A 256 9.41 15.05 -10.27
N PRO A 257 8.95 14.64 -9.07
CA PRO A 257 7.54 14.69 -8.73
C PRO A 257 7.08 16.14 -8.54
N ILE A 258 6.09 16.58 -9.31
CA ILE A 258 5.41 17.85 -9.07
C ILE A 258 4.08 17.57 -8.38
N GLY A 259 3.91 18.09 -7.17
CA GLY A 259 2.64 18.06 -6.46
C GLY A 259 1.72 19.18 -6.92
N VAL A 260 0.54 18.81 -7.39
CA VAL A 260 -0.57 19.73 -7.64
C VAL A 260 -1.72 19.32 -6.74
N ARG A 261 -2.30 20.27 -6.02
CA ARG A 261 -3.54 19.99 -5.31
C ARG A 261 -4.70 19.95 -6.30
N PRO A 262 -5.42 18.83 -6.44
CA PRO A 262 -6.71 18.87 -7.10
C PRO A 262 -7.57 19.84 -6.29
N GLY A 263 -8.02 20.92 -6.90
CA GLY A 263 -8.68 22.03 -6.19
C GLY A 263 -9.78 21.53 -5.24
N GLY A 264 -9.83 22.08 -4.02
CA GLY A 264 -10.80 21.68 -3.00
C GLY A 264 -10.30 21.94 -1.58
N PRO A 265 -11.21 22.01 -0.60
CA PRO A 265 -10.81 22.12 0.80
C PRO A 265 -10.14 20.82 1.27
N ARG A 266 -9.25 20.93 2.26
CA ARG A 266 -8.76 19.77 3.01
C ARG A 266 -9.94 19.07 3.67
N ILE A 267 -9.86 17.76 3.81
CA ILE A 267 -10.89 16.99 4.51
C ILE A 267 -10.50 16.98 5.99
N PRO A 268 -11.27 17.61 6.91
CA PRO A 268 -10.97 17.53 8.34
C PRO A 268 -11.01 16.07 8.80
N ALA A 269 -10.28 15.69 9.84
CA ALA A 269 -10.48 14.41 10.49
C ALA A 269 -11.90 14.32 11.11
N PRO A 270 -12.45 13.11 11.34
CA PRO A 270 -13.67 12.98 12.11
C PRO A 270 -13.46 13.54 13.52
N MET A 271 -14.37 14.41 13.96
CA MET A 271 -14.28 15.05 15.29
C MET A 271 -14.17 14.00 16.40
N SER A 272 -14.95 12.92 16.28
CA SER A 272 -14.91 11.76 17.16
C SER A 272 -14.58 10.50 16.37
N PHE A 273 -13.44 9.90 16.69
CA PHE A 273 -13.08 8.55 16.23
C PHE A 273 -12.26 7.89 17.33
N SER A 274 -12.87 6.98 18.09
CA SER A 274 -12.23 6.28 19.21
C SER A 274 -12.11 4.78 18.97
N GLU A 275 -12.33 4.33 17.74
CA GLU A 275 -12.22 2.92 17.39
C GLU A 275 -10.76 2.49 17.45
N ASP A 276 -10.52 1.30 17.99
CA ASP A 276 -9.22 0.66 18.02
C ASP A 276 -9.04 -0.19 16.76
N TRP A 277 -9.13 0.45 15.58
CA TRP A 277 -8.86 -0.22 14.32
C TRP A 277 -7.40 -0.63 14.28
N THR A 278 -7.16 -1.94 14.21
CA THR A 278 -5.82 -2.50 14.12
C THR A 278 -5.50 -2.91 12.67
N GLY A 279 -4.23 -2.81 12.31
CA GLY A 279 -3.76 -3.17 10.97
C GLY A 279 -4.05 -2.11 9.91
N ARG A 280 -4.14 -2.54 8.64
CA ARG A 280 -4.27 -1.63 7.49
C ARG A 280 -5.65 -0.98 7.47
N ILE A 281 -5.70 0.35 7.49
CA ILE A 281 -6.88 1.11 7.09
C ILE A 281 -6.76 1.40 5.59
N SER A 282 -7.83 1.10 4.87
CA SER A 282 -7.93 1.24 3.43
C SER A 282 -8.88 2.38 3.06
N THR A 283 -8.66 2.93 1.88
CA THR A 283 -9.30 4.15 1.42
C THR A 283 -9.99 3.92 0.10
N ILE A 284 -11.23 4.37 -0.02
CA ILE A 284 -11.96 4.49 -1.28
C ILE A 284 -12.32 5.95 -1.46
N THR A 285 -12.13 6.48 -2.67
CA THR A 285 -12.57 7.83 -3.01
C THR A 285 -13.58 7.76 -4.14
N SER A 286 -14.46 8.75 -4.19
CA SER A 286 -15.27 8.93 -5.39
C SER A 286 -14.48 9.68 -6.46
N PRO A 287 -14.55 9.28 -7.73
CA PRO A 287 -13.96 10.03 -8.83
C PRO A 287 -14.73 11.32 -9.14
N HIS A 288 -16.00 11.43 -8.71
CA HIS A 288 -16.92 12.50 -9.11
C HIS A 288 -17.13 13.57 -8.05
N ASN A 289 -16.82 13.27 -6.79
CA ASN A 289 -16.99 14.17 -5.67
C ASN A 289 -15.84 14.01 -4.68
N ASN A 290 -15.70 14.94 -3.73
CA ASN A 290 -14.66 14.87 -2.70
C ASN A 290 -15.01 13.90 -1.56
N ASN A 291 -15.82 12.88 -1.81
CA ASN A 291 -16.16 11.88 -0.80
C ASN A 291 -14.97 10.95 -0.57
N LEU A 292 -14.79 10.62 0.70
CA LEU A 292 -13.71 9.76 1.19
C LEU A 292 -14.33 8.71 2.11
N LEU A 293 -14.04 7.44 1.85
CA LEU A 293 -14.43 6.33 2.70
C LEU A 293 -13.18 5.66 3.23
N LEU A 294 -13.14 5.48 4.55
CA LEU A 294 -12.08 4.76 5.24
C LEU A 294 -12.69 3.50 5.83
N TYR A 295 -12.00 2.36 5.67
CA TYR A 295 -12.48 1.10 6.20
C TYR A 295 -11.35 0.23 6.76
N ASN A 296 -11.72 -0.58 7.75
CA ASN A 296 -10.90 -1.63 8.32
C ASN A 296 -11.68 -2.95 8.28
N THR A 297 -10.98 -4.05 8.03
CA THR A 297 -11.61 -5.36 7.87
C THR A 297 -10.94 -6.38 8.77
N THR A 298 -11.75 -7.15 9.49
CA THR A 298 -11.35 -8.30 10.30
C THR A 298 -11.87 -9.59 9.63
N ALA A 299 -11.68 -10.76 10.25
CA ALA A 299 -12.33 -11.97 9.77
C ALA A 299 -13.86 -11.95 9.90
N GLN A 300 -14.39 -11.19 10.85
CA GLN A 300 -15.80 -11.23 11.23
C GLN A 300 -16.58 -9.98 10.84
N SER A 301 -15.89 -8.89 10.51
CA SER A 301 -16.53 -7.61 10.26
C SER A 301 -15.76 -6.74 9.26
N LEU A 302 -16.51 -5.89 8.57
CA LEU A 302 -15.99 -4.71 7.90
C LEU A 302 -16.56 -3.49 8.60
N SER A 303 -15.70 -2.60 9.07
CA SER A 303 -16.08 -1.32 9.68
C SER A 303 -15.66 -0.18 8.76
N TYR A 304 -16.50 0.84 8.61
CA TYR A 304 -16.20 1.99 7.77
C TYR A 304 -16.76 3.30 8.32
N ILE A 305 -16.13 4.42 7.92
CA ILE A 305 -16.65 5.78 8.04
C ILE A 305 -16.59 6.46 6.68
N MET A 306 -17.48 7.40 6.44
CA MET A 306 -17.57 8.11 5.16
C MET A 306 -17.66 9.60 5.38
N TYR A 307 -16.77 10.35 4.73
CA TYR A 307 -16.88 11.78 4.54
C TYR A 307 -17.74 12.03 3.30
N SER A 308 -18.87 12.70 3.48
CA SER A 308 -19.74 13.14 2.39
C SER A 308 -20.41 14.45 2.76
N SER A 309 -20.60 15.33 1.78
CA SER A 309 -21.33 16.59 1.95
C SER A 309 -20.78 17.46 3.10
N GLY A 310 -19.46 17.44 3.31
CA GLY A 310 -18.80 18.25 4.33
C GLY A 310 -18.71 17.63 5.73
N SER A 311 -19.23 16.43 5.94
CA SER A 311 -19.31 15.80 7.27
C SER A 311 -18.91 14.32 7.26
N TRP A 312 -18.41 13.83 8.39
CA TRP A 312 -18.16 12.41 8.61
C TRP A 312 -19.41 11.72 9.15
N SER A 313 -19.68 10.52 8.64
CA SER A 313 -20.63 9.60 9.26
C SER A 313 -20.08 9.05 10.58
N SER A 314 -20.97 8.54 11.43
CA SER A 314 -20.55 7.61 12.48
C SER A 314 -19.92 6.34 11.88
N VAL A 315 -19.20 5.61 12.70
CA VAL A 315 -18.70 4.27 12.36
C VAL A 315 -19.88 3.36 12.06
N LYS A 316 -19.81 2.64 10.95
CA LYS A 316 -20.77 1.63 10.53
C LYS A 316 -20.06 0.29 10.42
N THR A 317 -20.70 -0.76 10.89
CA THR A 317 -20.13 -2.11 10.90
C THR A 317 -21.04 -3.08 10.17
N VAL A 318 -20.46 -3.88 9.29
CA VAL A 318 -21.12 -4.94 8.53
C VAL A 318 -20.52 -6.26 8.99
N ALA A 319 -21.36 -7.17 9.46
CA ALA A 319 -20.92 -8.53 9.81
C ALA A 319 -20.59 -9.32 8.54
N LEU A 320 -19.41 -9.95 8.54
CA LEU A 320 -18.99 -10.86 7.49
C LEU A 320 -19.46 -12.29 7.79
N SER A 321 -19.70 -13.05 6.73
CA SER A 321 -20.15 -14.44 6.81
C SER A 321 -19.75 -15.20 5.55
N GLU A 322 -20.03 -16.51 5.51
CA GLU A 322 -19.84 -17.30 4.29
C GLU A 322 -20.65 -16.77 3.09
N LYS A 323 -21.77 -16.07 3.34
CA LYS A 323 -22.60 -15.46 2.30
C LYS A 323 -22.19 -14.05 1.91
N LEU A 324 -21.43 -13.37 2.77
CA LEU A 324 -20.93 -12.01 2.56
C LEU A 324 -19.46 -11.97 2.96
N SER A 325 -18.59 -12.25 2.00
CA SER A 325 -17.15 -12.17 2.19
C SER A 325 -16.70 -10.72 2.34
N ALA A 326 -15.50 -10.53 2.91
CA ALA A 326 -14.81 -9.25 2.96
C ALA A 326 -14.77 -8.57 1.57
N ASP A 327 -14.35 -9.30 0.54
CA ASP A 327 -14.23 -8.78 -0.82
C ASP A 327 -15.58 -8.33 -1.39
N ALA A 328 -16.65 -9.10 -1.15
CA ALA A 328 -17.99 -8.73 -1.59
C ALA A 328 -18.49 -7.46 -0.88
N ALA A 329 -18.18 -7.31 0.41
CA ALA A 329 -18.50 -6.10 1.17
C ALA A 329 -17.69 -4.88 0.69
N VAL A 330 -16.39 -5.02 0.45
CA VAL A 330 -15.53 -3.96 -0.11
C VAL A 330 -16.02 -3.55 -1.50
N ALA A 331 -16.36 -4.51 -2.36
CA ALA A 331 -16.92 -4.22 -3.68
C ALA A 331 -18.26 -3.48 -3.60
N ALA A 332 -19.09 -3.77 -2.59
CA ALA A 332 -20.33 -3.04 -2.34
C ALA A 332 -20.06 -1.59 -1.90
N LEU A 333 -19.06 -1.36 -1.04
CA LEU A 333 -18.63 -0.01 -0.66
C LEU A 333 -18.10 0.77 -1.88
N GLY A 334 -17.32 0.13 -2.74
CA GLY A 334 -16.85 0.73 -3.99
C GLY A 334 -18.01 1.17 -4.90
N ARG A 335 -19.04 0.33 -5.06
CA ARG A 335 -20.25 0.71 -5.81
C ARG A 335 -21.00 1.86 -5.16
N MET A 336 -21.12 1.87 -3.83
CA MET A 336 -21.75 2.96 -3.08
C MET A 336 -21.03 4.30 -3.28
N MET A 337 -19.70 4.31 -3.37
CA MET A 337 -18.89 5.52 -3.59
C MET A 337 -18.95 6.07 -5.02
N ASN A 338 -19.43 5.26 -5.97
CA ASN A 338 -19.55 5.61 -7.39
C ASN A 338 -20.98 5.97 -7.81
N GLN A 339 -21.95 5.99 -6.89
CA GLN A 339 -23.32 6.48 -7.12
C GLN A 339 -23.38 8.00 -7.00
#